data_AF-A0A1G1TA63-F1
#
_entry.id   AF-A0A1G1TA63-F1
#
_cell.length_a   1.000
_cell.length_b   1.000
_cell.length_c   1.000
_cell.angle_alpha   90.00
_cell.angle_beta   90.00
_cell.angle_gamma   90.00
#
_symmetry.space_group_name_H-M   'P 1'
#
loop_
_entity.id
_entity.type
_entity.pdbx_description
1 polymer ?
#
loop_
_entity_poly.entity_id
_entity_poly.type
_entity_poly.pdbx_seq_one_letter_code
_entity_poly.pdbx_strand_id
1 'polypeptide(L)'
;MLLPKRTPAFLYQWVSGLLISVFALLASEAHAQRPVVYLSVSNPAGPLLINSTKDFSAVLAPLRQRLQSNGYRVTTEQDTLAHLLEQRAGFPFLYADVVCYQHAGSFPTVTFAVRDSLNHVWFAASESTAMFGTQQGAFSGAAKRVAAKMPATFVAKPTGIVPTDRAPQFMAYDNFQFTQYLEKVLTATPQRQQLKRGATLELELAVDALGFARVKAIGGQLTLDDAGRQALESAVRNTPPWGPAYQNGRRTTANLQTVIGRGR
;
A
#
# COMPACT_ATOMS: atom_id res chain seq x y z
N MET A 1 -63.21 -34.00 25.58
CA MET A 1 -62.37 -33.46 24.47
C MET A 1 -61.93 -32.05 24.84
N LEU A 2 -60.67 -31.89 25.23
CA LEU A 2 -60.07 -30.59 25.56
C LEU A 2 -59.49 -29.97 24.28
N LEU A 3 -60.09 -28.88 23.79
CA LEU A 3 -59.50 -28.05 22.74
C LEU A 3 -58.31 -27.27 23.31
N PRO A 4 -57.17 -27.16 22.59
CA PRO A 4 -56.02 -26.42 23.09
C PRO A 4 -56.34 -24.92 23.11
N LYS A 5 -56.03 -24.28 24.25
CA LYS A 5 -56.07 -22.82 24.44
C LYS A 5 -55.26 -22.14 23.33
N ARG A 6 -55.92 -21.34 22.51
CA ARG A 6 -55.27 -20.43 21.54
C ARG A 6 -54.27 -19.56 22.29
N THR A 7 -52.99 -19.69 21.94
CA THR A 7 -51.94 -18.77 22.35
C THR A 7 -52.31 -17.35 21.90
N PRO A 8 -52.21 -16.33 22.78
CA PRO A 8 -52.55 -14.97 22.42
C PRO A 8 -51.66 -14.46 21.27
N ALA A 9 -52.27 -13.96 20.20
CA ALA A 9 -51.56 -13.38 19.04
C ALA A 9 -50.58 -12.26 19.43
N PHE A 10 -50.85 -11.58 20.56
CA PHE A 10 -49.96 -10.61 21.20
C PHE A 10 -48.56 -11.19 21.47
N LEU A 11 -48.43 -12.40 22.01
CA LEU A 11 -47.12 -12.98 22.33
C LEU A 11 -46.26 -13.23 21.07
N TYR A 12 -46.91 -13.56 19.94
CA TYR A 12 -46.22 -13.74 18.66
C TYR A 12 -45.70 -12.42 18.08
N GLN A 13 -46.43 -11.31 18.25
CA GLN A 13 -45.99 -9.99 17.77
C GLN A 13 -44.78 -9.46 18.55
N TRP A 14 -44.75 -9.64 19.88
CA TRP A 14 -43.60 -9.21 20.69
C TRP A 14 -42.34 -10.03 20.41
N VAL A 15 -42.47 -11.35 20.27
CA VAL A 15 -41.34 -12.23 19.94
C VAL A 15 -40.81 -11.94 18.53
N SER A 16 -41.70 -11.67 17.57
CA SER A 16 -41.29 -11.31 16.20
C SER A 16 -40.63 -9.93 16.15
N GLY A 17 -41.15 -8.94 16.86
CA GLY A 17 -40.55 -7.60 16.96
C GLY A 17 -39.19 -7.62 17.66
N LEU A 18 -39.05 -8.42 18.72
CA LEU A 18 -37.78 -8.60 19.42
C LEU A 18 -36.75 -9.32 18.54
N LEU A 19 -37.15 -10.40 17.84
CA LEU A 19 -36.27 -11.10 16.89
C LEU A 19 -35.82 -10.19 15.75
N ILE A 20 -36.73 -9.43 15.13
CA ILE A 20 -36.37 -8.47 14.07
C ILE A 20 -35.42 -7.40 14.59
N SER A 21 -35.62 -6.91 15.82
CA SER A 21 -34.74 -5.92 16.45
C SER A 21 -33.37 -6.49 16.78
N VAL A 22 -33.29 -7.74 17.26
CA VAL A 22 -32.05 -8.46 17.52
C VAL A 22 -31.32 -8.76 16.20
N PHE A 23 -32.03 -9.19 15.15
CA PHE A 23 -31.44 -9.37 13.82
C PHE A 23 -31.03 -8.03 13.19
N ALA A 24 -31.73 -6.93 13.45
CA ALA A 24 -31.34 -5.59 12.98
C ALA A 24 -30.12 -5.05 13.75
N LEU A 25 -30.03 -5.28 15.06
CA LEU A 25 -28.83 -4.96 15.85
C LEU A 25 -27.64 -5.84 15.43
N LEU A 26 -27.83 -7.15 15.30
CA LEU A 26 -26.81 -8.09 14.85
C LEU A 26 -26.42 -7.85 13.38
N ALA A 27 -27.34 -7.40 12.52
CA ALA A 27 -27.02 -6.97 11.15
C ALA A 27 -26.27 -5.64 11.14
N SER A 28 -26.55 -4.72 12.08
CA SER A 28 -25.82 -3.47 12.24
C SER A 28 -24.40 -3.70 12.79
N GLU A 29 -24.23 -4.69 13.67
CA GLU A 29 -22.91 -5.15 14.14
C GLU A 29 -22.17 -6.02 13.11
N ALA A 30 -22.89 -6.79 12.27
CA ALA A 30 -22.33 -7.58 11.17
C ALA A 30 -22.05 -6.78 9.90
N HIS A 31 -22.46 -5.51 9.81
CA HIS A 31 -21.73 -4.52 9.02
C HIS A 31 -20.42 -4.21 9.75
N ALA A 32 -19.57 -5.24 9.89
CA ALA A 32 -18.20 -5.12 10.34
C ALA A 32 -17.60 -3.96 9.56
N GLN A 33 -17.29 -2.86 10.27
CA GLN A 33 -16.74 -1.65 9.65
C GLN A 33 -15.64 -2.09 8.69
N ARG A 34 -15.81 -1.74 7.42
CA ARG A 34 -14.82 -2.05 6.38
C ARG A 34 -13.43 -1.63 6.89
N PRO A 35 -12.38 -2.41 6.57
CA PRO A 35 -11.03 -2.08 7.02
C PRO A 35 -10.66 -0.67 6.61
N VAL A 36 -9.86 0.02 7.43
CA VAL A 36 -9.27 1.29 6.99
C VAL A 36 -8.33 1.02 5.83
N VAL A 37 -8.35 1.89 4.84
CA VAL A 37 -7.45 1.83 3.68
C VAL A 37 -6.42 2.94 3.81
N TYR A 38 -5.15 2.58 3.88
CA TYR A 38 -4.04 3.51 3.75
C TYR A 38 -3.68 3.65 2.26
N LEU A 39 -3.96 4.81 1.69
CA LEU A 39 -3.75 5.10 0.27
C LEU A 39 -2.40 5.81 0.08
N SER A 40 -1.43 5.11 -0.50
CA SER A 40 -0.08 5.61 -0.78
C SER A 40 0.18 5.78 -2.27
N VAL A 41 1.04 6.73 -2.62
CA VAL A 41 1.58 6.88 -3.98
C VAL A 41 3.08 6.64 -3.95
N SER A 42 3.54 5.88 -4.93
CA SER A 42 4.95 5.56 -5.15
C SER A 42 5.31 5.84 -6.60
N ASN A 43 6.51 6.37 -6.82
CA ASN A 43 7.02 6.64 -8.16
C ASN A 43 8.50 6.23 -8.25
N PRO A 44 8.83 5.17 -9.03
CA PRO A 44 10.20 4.69 -9.16
C PRO A 44 11.10 5.71 -9.90
N ALA A 45 10.54 6.51 -10.81
CA ALA A 45 11.29 7.47 -11.60
C ALA A 45 11.64 8.76 -10.84
N GLY A 46 11.47 8.82 -9.51
CA GLY A 46 11.60 10.05 -8.71
C GLY A 46 10.46 11.06 -9.00
N PRO A 47 10.51 12.32 -8.51
CA PRO A 47 9.46 13.28 -8.80
C PRO A 47 9.28 13.43 -10.31
N LEU A 48 8.01 13.44 -10.75
CA LEU A 48 7.63 13.57 -12.15
C LEU A 48 8.38 14.77 -12.73
N LEU A 49 9.24 14.52 -13.71
CA LEU A 49 9.98 15.58 -14.36
C LEU A 49 8.97 16.51 -15.03
N ILE A 50 9.08 17.81 -14.72
CA ILE A 50 8.19 18.93 -15.08
C ILE A 50 7.17 19.22 -13.95
N ASN A 51 7.59 20.14 -13.07
CA ASN A 51 6.93 20.65 -11.86
C ASN A 51 7.05 19.78 -10.61
N SER A 52 7.77 20.33 -9.64
CA SER A 52 8.05 19.87 -8.28
C SER A 52 6.83 19.71 -7.38
N THR A 53 5.65 19.44 -7.93
CA THR A 53 4.48 19.18 -7.11
C THR A 53 4.51 17.72 -6.68
N LYS A 54 4.79 17.53 -5.39
CA LYS A 54 4.34 16.37 -4.59
C LYS A 54 2.80 16.15 -4.66
N ASP A 55 2.10 16.84 -5.55
CA ASP A 55 0.65 16.88 -5.63
C ASP A 55 0.15 15.79 -6.59
N PHE A 56 0.11 14.57 -6.07
CA PHE A 56 -0.57 13.45 -6.70
C PHE A 56 -2.09 13.51 -6.45
N SER A 57 -2.65 14.61 -5.94
CA SER A 57 -4.09 14.70 -5.62
C SER A 57 -4.97 14.36 -6.82
N ALA A 58 -4.61 14.80 -8.03
CA ALA A 58 -5.37 14.51 -9.25
C ALA A 58 -5.34 13.02 -9.66
N VAL A 59 -4.29 12.27 -9.27
CA VAL A 59 -4.18 10.82 -9.49
C VAL A 59 -4.90 10.07 -8.38
N LEU A 60 -4.79 10.54 -7.14
CA LEU A 60 -5.40 9.94 -5.97
C LEU A 60 -6.92 10.12 -5.91
N ALA A 61 -7.44 11.28 -6.34
CA ALA A 61 -8.83 11.66 -6.14
C ALA A 61 -9.84 10.64 -6.70
N PRO A 62 -9.72 10.13 -7.95
CA PRO A 62 -10.63 9.11 -8.47
C PRO A 62 -10.65 7.82 -7.64
N LEU A 63 -9.47 7.37 -7.18
CA LEU A 63 -9.32 6.15 -6.40
C LEU A 63 -9.86 6.33 -4.98
N ARG A 64 -9.54 7.45 -4.34
CA ARG A 64 -10.05 7.83 -3.02
C ARG A 64 -11.58 7.93 -3.03
N GLN A 65 -12.15 8.64 -4.01
CA GLN A 65 -13.59 8.80 -4.15
C GLN A 65 -14.28 7.44 -4.33
N ARG A 66 -13.71 6.54 -5.16
CA ARG A 66 -14.26 5.20 -5.37
C ARG A 66 -14.23 4.34 -4.10
N LEU A 67 -13.13 4.38 -3.35
CA LEU A 67 -13.02 3.69 -2.06
C LEU A 67 -14.04 4.23 -1.04
N GLN A 68 -14.15 5.55 -0.93
CA GLN A 68 -15.08 6.21 -0.02
C GLN A 68 -16.54 5.94 -0.41
N SER A 69 -16.89 5.96 -1.71
CA SER A 69 -18.24 5.62 -2.18
C SER A 69 -18.61 4.16 -1.90
N ASN A 70 -17.60 3.29 -1.85
CA ASN A 70 -17.77 1.91 -1.44
C ASN A 70 -17.83 1.77 0.09
N GLY A 71 -17.69 2.84 0.88
CA GLY A 71 -17.80 2.80 2.34
C GLY A 71 -16.50 2.47 3.09
N TYR A 72 -15.34 2.50 2.42
CA TYR A 72 -14.05 2.41 3.11
C TYR A 72 -13.69 3.74 3.77
N ARG A 73 -13.10 3.67 4.96
CA ARG A 73 -12.41 4.80 5.58
C ARG A 73 -11.02 4.90 4.97
N VAL A 74 -10.71 6.02 4.31
CA VAL A 74 -9.43 6.20 3.59
C VAL A 74 -8.59 7.27 4.29
N THR A 75 -7.34 6.93 4.59
CA THR A 75 -6.32 7.88 5.05
C THR A 75 -5.13 7.86 4.09
N THR A 76 -4.48 9.01 3.92
CA THR A 76 -3.20 9.17 3.20
C THR A 76 -2.07 9.57 4.14
N GLU A 77 -2.36 9.74 5.42
CA GLU A 77 -1.43 10.22 6.44
C GLU A 77 -0.96 9.06 7.31
N GLN A 78 0.36 8.93 7.42
CA GLN A 78 1.01 7.88 8.22
C GLN A 78 0.66 8.01 9.71
N ASP A 79 0.71 9.23 10.27
CA ASP A 79 0.43 9.47 11.70
C ASP A 79 -1.02 9.14 12.06
N THR A 80 -1.95 9.49 11.17
CA THR A 80 -3.37 9.14 11.32
C THR A 80 -3.56 7.62 11.31
N LEU A 81 -2.85 6.88 10.45
CA LEU A 81 -2.89 5.42 10.46
C LEU A 81 -2.29 4.85 11.76
N ALA A 82 -1.13 5.34 12.19
CA ALA A 82 -0.47 4.90 13.41
C ALA A 82 -1.40 5.05 14.62
N HIS A 83 -2.01 6.23 14.78
CA HIS A 83 -2.93 6.52 15.86
C HIS A 83 -4.15 5.58 15.86
N LEU A 84 -4.74 5.31 14.69
CA LEU A 84 -5.87 4.37 14.58
C LEU A 84 -5.51 2.94 15.01
N LEU A 85 -4.29 2.49 14.73
CA LEU A 85 -3.84 1.15 15.08
C LEU A 85 -3.43 1.02 16.55
N GLU A 86 -2.96 2.10 17.18
CA GLU A 86 -2.68 2.14 18.62
C GLU A 86 -3.96 2.07 19.45
N GLN A 87 -5.01 2.77 19.03
CA GLN A 87 -6.29 2.81 19.74
C GLN A 87 -6.99 1.45 19.82
N ARG A 88 -6.75 0.57 18.84
CA ARG A 88 -7.45 -0.72 18.76
C ARG A 88 -6.51 -1.81 18.24
N ALA A 89 -5.96 -2.59 19.17
CA ALA A 89 -5.19 -3.78 18.84
C ALA A 89 -6.02 -4.71 17.93
N GLY A 90 -5.41 -5.14 16.81
CA GLY A 90 -6.09 -5.99 15.82
C GLY A 90 -7.05 -5.24 14.88
N PHE A 91 -7.05 -3.91 14.86
CA PHE A 91 -7.84 -3.15 13.90
C PHE A 91 -7.43 -3.50 12.45
N PRO A 92 -8.38 -3.98 11.61
CA PRO A 92 -8.07 -4.43 10.27
C PRO A 92 -7.83 -3.22 9.37
N PHE A 93 -6.72 -3.25 8.62
CA PHE A 93 -6.42 -2.25 7.61
C PHE A 93 -5.79 -2.89 6.37
N LEU A 94 -5.88 -2.18 5.25
CA LEU A 94 -5.32 -2.56 3.97
C LEU A 94 -4.42 -1.43 3.46
N TYR A 95 -3.35 -1.79 2.76
CA TYR A 95 -2.60 -0.85 1.92
C TYR A 95 -3.28 -0.77 0.56
N ALA A 96 -3.50 0.44 0.07
CA ALA A 96 -3.84 0.74 -1.31
C ALA A 96 -2.68 1.49 -1.94
N ASP A 97 -1.88 0.79 -2.74
CA ASP A 97 -0.70 1.35 -3.38
C ASP A 97 -1.04 1.83 -4.79
N VAL A 98 -0.64 3.06 -5.09
CA VAL A 98 -0.64 3.64 -6.43
C VAL A 98 0.79 3.76 -6.90
N VAL A 99 1.21 2.89 -7.81
CA VAL A 99 2.53 2.96 -8.43
C VAL A 99 2.39 3.69 -9.76
N CYS A 100 2.94 4.89 -9.85
CA CYS A 100 3.04 5.65 -11.09
C CYS A 100 4.42 5.42 -11.68
N TYR A 101 4.49 4.89 -12.90
CA TYR A 101 5.76 4.66 -13.57
C TYR A 101 5.79 5.26 -14.98
N GLN A 102 6.93 5.87 -15.33
CA GLN A 102 7.12 6.59 -16.60
C GLN A 102 7.85 5.80 -17.67
N HIS A 103 8.62 4.76 -17.31
CA HIS A 103 9.60 4.13 -18.22
C HIS A 103 9.18 2.72 -18.71
N ALA A 104 7.90 2.33 -18.67
CA ALA A 104 7.46 0.99 -19.09
C ALA A 104 7.36 0.98 -20.60
N GLY A 105 8.47 0.67 -21.28
CA GLY A 105 8.48 0.53 -22.74
C GLY A 105 7.96 1.76 -23.49
N SER A 106 8.25 2.96 -22.99
CA SER A 106 7.79 4.28 -23.50
C SER A 106 6.37 4.70 -23.12
N PHE A 107 5.67 3.98 -22.23
CA PHE A 107 4.30 4.30 -21.83
C PHE A 107 4.17 4.55 -20.32
N PRO A 108 3.66 5.73 -19.90
CA PRO A 108 3.25 5.94 -18.53
C PRO A 108 2.22 4.89 -18.09
N THR A 109 2.43 4.31 -16.91
CA THR A 109 1.59 3.26 -16.34
C THR A 109 1.19 3.62 -14.91
N VAL A 110 -0.07 3.38 -14.55
CA VAL A 110 -0.55 3.39 -13.17
C VAL A 110 -0.96 1.99 -12.78
N THR A 111 -0.33 1.46 -11.74
CA THR A 111 -0.77 0.24 -11.07
C THR A 111 -1.43 0.62 -9.75
N PHE A 112 -2.67 0.19 -9.55
CA PHE A 112 -3.34 0.25 -8.26
C PHE A 112 -3.42 -1.15 -7.69
N ALA A 113 -2.98 -1.32 -6.45
CA ALA A 113 -3.10 -2.58 -5.75
C ALA A 113 -3.63 -2.39 -4.34
N VAL A 114 -4.47 -3.31 -3.89
CA VAL A 114 -4.91 -3.41 -2.51
C VAL A 114 -4.36 -4.70 -1.92
N ARG A 115 -3.67 -4.59 -0.79
CA ARG A 115 -3.05 -5.71 -0.09
C ARG A 115 -3.14 -5.57 1.42
N ASP A 116 -2.95 -6.67 2.13
CA ASP A 116 -2.79 -6.66 3.58
C ASP A 116 -1.32 -6.45 4.02
N SER A 117 -1.09 -6.44 5.33
CA SER A 117 0.24 -6.33 5.93
C SER A 117 1.09 -7.59 5.84
N LEU A 118 0.64 -8.62 5.13
CA LEU A 118 1.44 -9.78 4.75
C LEU A 118 1.81 -9.75 3.25
N ASN A 119 1.55 -8.61 2.58
CA ASN A 119 1.69 -8.45 1.13
C ASN A 119 0.77 -9.36 0.31
N HIS A 120 -0.30 -9.91 0.89
CA HIS A 120 -1.28 -10.63 0.10
C HIS A 120 -2.11 -9.65 -0.70
N VAL A 121 -2.11 -9.79 -2.02
CA VAL A 121 -2.84 -8.92 -2.93
C VAL A 121 -4.31 -9.36 -3.02
N TRP A 122 -5.19 -8.47 -2.60
CA TRP A 122 -6.66 -8.65 -2.66
C TRP A 122 -7.21 -8.11 -3.98
N PHE A 123 -6.58 -7.08 -4.54
CA PHE A 123 -6.92 -6.53 -5.85
C PHE A 123 -5.68 -5.92 -6.48
N ALA A 124 -5.53 -6.05 -7.80
CA ALA A 124 -4.55 -5.31 -8.57
C ALA A 124 -5.11 -5.02 -9.96
N ALA A 125 -4.89 -3.80 -10.44
CA ALA A 125 -5.25 -3.39 -11.78
C ALA A 125 -4.23 -2.37 -12.28
N SER A 126 -3.80 -2.54 -13.52
CA SER A 126 -2.82 -1.67 -14.16
C SER A 126 -3.41 -1.08 -15.44
N GLU A 127 -3.08 0.17 -15.70
CA GLU A 127 -3.47 0.90 -16.91
C GLU A 127 -2.23 1.57 -17.49
N SER A 128 -1.91 1.26 -18.74
CA SER A 128 -0.89 1.96 -19.53
C SER A 128 -1.54 2.94 -20.50
N THR A 129 -0.85 4.01 -20.88
CA THR A 129 -1.35 4.96 -21.89
C THR A 129 -0.40 5.02 -23.08
N ALA A 130 -0.92 4.75 -24.28
CA ALA A 130 -0.15 4.72 -25.52
C ALA A 130 0.33 6.11 -26.00
N MET A 131 -0.30 7.20 -25.58
CA MET A 131 -0.01 8.54 -26.07
C MET A 131 -0.48 9.57 -25.05
N PHE A 132 0.39 10.44 -24.52
CA PHE A 132 -0.01 11.78 -24.05
C PHE A 132 1.21 12.71 -23.91
N GLY A 133 1.15 13.85 -24.59
CA GLY A 133 1.82 15.07 -24.17
C GLY A 133 1.21 15.56 -22.86
N THR A 134 2.09 16.01 -21.94
CA THR A 134 1.85 16.37 -20.53
C THR A 134 1.48 15.17 -19.62
N GLN A 135 2.42 14.80 -18.75
CA GLN A 135 2.42 13.54 -18.00
C GLN A 135 1.30 13.44 -16.94
N GLN A 136 0.84 14.56 -16.38
CA GLN A 136 -0.10 14.57 -15.25
C GLN A 136 -1.54 14.19 -15.64
N GLY A 137 -2.03 14.68 -16.80
CA GLY A 137 -3.36 14.33 -17.30
C GLY A 137 -3.49 12.84 -17.64
N ALA A 138 -2.41 12.24 -18.14
CA ALA A 138 -2.34 10.81 -18.46
C ALA A 138 -2.51 9.93 -17.22
N PHE A 139 -1.79 10.24 -16.14
CA PHE A 139 -1.90 9.50 -14.88
C PHE A 139 -3.28 9.61 -14.24
N SER A 140 -3.89 10.81 -14.24
CA SER A 140 -5.26 10.98 -13.71
C SER A 140 -6.29 10.21 -14.54
N GLY A 141 -6.16 10.23 -15.88
CA GLY A 141 -7.03 9.45 -16.78
C GLY A 141 -6.89 7.93 -16.56
N ALA A 142 -5.66 7.43 -16.40
CA ALA A 142 -5.41 6.04 -16.05
C ALA A 142 -6.04 5.68 -14.69
N ALA A 143 -5.84 6.52 -13.66
CA ALA A 143 -6.44 6.31 -12.34
C ALA A 143 -7.99 6.26 -12.39
N LYS A 144 -8.64 7.08 -13.21
CA LYS A 144 -10.10 7.00 -13.43
C LYS A 144 -10.54 5.66 -14.02
N ARG A 145 -9.82 5.13 -15.01
CA ARG A 145 -10.12 3.82 -15.62
C ARG A 145 -9.89 2.68 -14.64
N VAL A 146 -8.82 2.75 -13.84
CA VAL A 146 -8.58 1.79 -12.76
C VAL A 146 -9.70 1.84 -11.72
N ALA A 147 -10.11 3.03 -11.28
CA ALA A 147 -11.21 3.21 -10.33
C ALA A 147 -12.53 2.61 -10.83
N ALA A 148 -12.83 2.73 -12.13
CA ALA A 148 -14.02 2.14 -12.74
C ALA A 148 -14.03 0.60 -12.67
N LYS A 149 -12.86 -0.04 -12.71
CA LYS A 149 -12.68 -1.50 -12.60
C LYS A 149 -12.68 -2.02 -11.15
N MET A 150 -12.62 -1.12 -10.17
CA MET A 150 -12.52 -1.49 -8.77
C MET A 150 -13.82 -2.15 -8.27
N PRO A 151 -13.76 -3.34 -7.65
CA PRO A 151 -14.92 -3.99 -7.08
C PRO A 151 -15.45 -3.19 -5.88
N ALA A 152 -16.74 -3.38 -5.55
CA ALA A 152 -17.34 -2.75 -4.38
C ALA A 152 -16.66 -3.22 -3.09
N THR A 153 -16.32 -4.51 -3.01
CA THR A 153 -15.67 -5.13 -1.85
C THR A 153 -14.44 -5.89 -2.31
N PHE A 154 -13.34 -5.78 -1.57
CA PHE A 154 -12.15 -6.58 -1.80
C PHE A 154 -12.28 -7.89 -1.04
N VAL A 155 -12.03 -8.99 -1.72
CA VAL A 155 -12.10 -10.33 -1.13
C VAL A 155 -10.67 -10.82 -0.94
N ALA A 156 -10.32 -11.18 0.29
CA ALA A 156 -9.05 -11.82 0.58
C ALA A 156 -8.95 -13.11 -0.23
N LYS A 157 -7.81 -13.34 -0.87
CA LYS A 157 -7.50 -14.69 -1.35
C LYS A 157 -7.24 -15.56 -0.11
N PRO A 158 -7.77 -16.79 -0.05
CA PRO A 158 -7.44 -17.70 1.04
C PRO A 158 -5.93 -17.83 1.10
N THR A 159 -5.34 -17.39 2.19
CA THR A 159 -3.89 -17.43 2.40
C THR A 159 -3.61 -18.37 3.54
N GLY A 160 -2.48 -19.08 3.43
CA GLY A 160 -2.02 -19.99 4.47
C GLY A 160 -1.78 -19.29 5.80
N ILE A 161 -1.50 -20.09 6.82
CA ILE A 161 -1.26 -19.66 8.21
C ILE A 161 -0.31 -18.46 8.24
N VAL A 162 -0.70 -17.40 8.97
CA VAL A 162 0.13 -16.21 9.20
C VAL A 162 1.46 -16.67 9.81
N PRO A 163 2.62 -16.38 9.18
CA PRO A 163 3.90 -16.80 9.71
C PRO A 163 4.16 -16.13 11.06
N THR A 164 4.63 -16.94 12.02
CA THR A 164 4.95 -16.48 13.38
C THR A 164 6.05 -15.42 13.36
N ASP A 165 7.08 -15.64 12.53
CA ASP A 165 8.18 -14.70 12.30
C ASP A 165 8.40 -14.47 10.82
N ARG A 166 8.66 -13.21 10.42
CA ARG A 166 8.90 -12.84 9.02
C ARG A 166 9.77 -11.58 8.95
N ALA A 167 10.78 -11.57 8.09
CA ALA A 167 11.54 -10.36 7.77
C ALA A 167 10.70 -9.37 6.94
N PRO A 168 11.04 -8.07 6.92
CA PRO A 168 10.39 -7.10 6.04
C PRO A 168 10.49 -7.52 4.57
N GLN A 169 9.44 -7.28 3.78
CA GLN A 169 9.42 -7.65 2.37
C GLN A 169 8.93 -6.51 1.50
N PHE A 170 9.76 -6.10 0.55
CA PHE A 170 9.38 -5.14 -0.48
C PHE A 170 8.31 -5.75 -1.40
N MET A 171 7.27 -4.97 -1.69
CA MET A 171 6.23 -5.38 -2.64
C MET A 171 6.59 -4.91 -4.05
N ALA A 172 6.91 -5.86 -4.93
CA ALA A 172 7.13 -5.59 -6.35
C ALA A 172 5.82 -5.69 -7.12
N TYR A 173 5.57 -4.73 -8.00
CA TYR A 173 4.40 -4.68 -8.89
C TYR A 173 4.88 -4.72 -10.33
N ASP A 174 4.34 -5.55 -11.22
CA ASP A 174 4.65 -5.52 -12.67
C ASP A 174 6.16 -5.41 -13.01
N ASN A 175 7.01 -6.10 -12.24
CA ASN A 175 8.50 -6.06 -12.30
C ASN A 175 9.18 -4.80 -11.73
N PHE A 176 8.47 -3.92 -11.03
CA PHE A 176 9.03 -2.83 -10.23
C PHE A 176 9.76 -3.36 -9.01
N GLN A 177 11.05 -3.63 -9.16
CA GLN A 177 11.94 -4.03 -8.07
C GLN A 177 12.44 -2.81 -7.28
N PHE A 178 12.86 -3.03 -6.03
CA PHE A 178 13.41 -1.98 -5.17
C PHE A 178 14.53 -1.17 -5.84
N THR A 179 15.41 -1.82 -6.60
CA THR A 179 16.52 -1.18 -7.32
C THR A 179 16.08 -0.14 -8.35
N GLN A 180 14.86 -0.25 -8.90
CA GLN A 180 14.34 0.72 -9.86
C GLN A 180 13.99 2.06 -9.20
N TYR A 181 13.60 2.06 -7.92
CA TYR A 181 13.42 3.30 -7.16
C TYR A 181 14.74 4.05 -6.96
N LEU A 182 15.85 3.33 -6.99
CA LEU A 182 17.20 3.85 -6.79
C LEU A 182 17.87 4.25 -8.10
N GLU A 183 17.23 4.02 -9.25
CA GLU A 183 17.84 4.19 -10.58
C GLU A 183 18.48 5.56 -10.76
N LYS A 184 17.79 6.64 -10.38
CA LYS A 184 18.34 8.01 -10.46
C LYS A 184 19.64 8.21 -9.67
N VAL A 185 19.79 7.53 -8.53
CA VAL A 185 21.00 7.57 -7.71
C VAL A 185 22.10 6.72 -8.32
N LEU A 186 21.75 5.52 -8.79
CA LEU A 186 22.72 4.54 -9.31
C LEU A 186 23.24 4.89 -10.70
N THR A 187 22.47 5.64 -11.48
CA THR A 187 22.82 6.04 -12.86
C THR A 187 23.47 7.41 -12.95
N ALA A 188 23.49 8.18 -11.86
CA ALA A 188 24.23 9.44 -11.78
C ALA A 188 25.72 9.21 -12.12
N THR A 189 26.31 10.12 -12.90
CA THR A 189 27.62 9.93 -13.53
C THR A 189 28.73 9.44 -12.57
N PRO A 190 28.95 10.05 -11.38
CA PRO A 190 30.01 9.60 -10.49
C PRO A 190 29.73 8.20 -9.91
N GLN A 191 28.50 7.91 -9.50
CA GLN A 191 28.10 6.63 -8.93
C GLN A 191 28.17 5.51 -9.99
N ARG A 192 27.72 5.79 -11.21
CA ARG A 192 27.76 4.83 -12.32
C ARG A 192 29.19 4.42 -12.65
N GLN A 193 30.15 5.34 -12.61
CA GLN A 193 31.57 5.01 -12.83
C GLN A 193 32.15 4.14 -11.72
N GLN A 194 31.81 4.41 -10.45
CA GLN A 194 32.24 3.60 -9.32
C GLN A 194 31.66 2.17 -9.39
N LEU A 195 30.37 2.04 -9.67
CA LEU A 195 29.70 0.74 -9.85
C LEU A 195 30.33 -0.07 -10.99
N LYS A 196 30.68 0.58 -12.12
CA LYS A 196 31.40 -0.08 -13.23
C LYS A 196 32.78 -0.61 -12.83
N ARG A 197 33.42 0.02 -11.85
CA ARG A 197 34.71 -0.42 -11.28
C ARG A 197 34.57 -1.51 -10.21
N GLY A 198 33.35 -1.93 -9.90
CA GLY A 198 33.06 -2.98 -8.91
C GLY A 198 32.73 -2.46 -7.51
N ALA A 199 32.54 -1.15 -7.33
CA ALA A 199 32.07 -0.63 -6.05
C ALA A 199 30.67 -1.18 -5.71
N THR A 200 30.41 -1.38 -4.42
CA THR A 200 29.11 -1.78 -3.87
C THR A 200 28.51 -0.66 -3.04
N LEU A 201 27.19 -0.55 -3.08
CA LEU A 201 26.40 0.25 -2.16
C LEU A 201 25.78 -0.70 -1.13
N GLU A 202 26.11 -0.51 0.14
CA GLU A 202 25.50 -1.24 1.24
C GLU A 202 24.51 -0.33 1.95
N LEU A 203 23.28 -0.80 2.13
CA LEU A 203 22.22 -0.05 2.78
C LEU A 203 21.73 -0.84 3.99
N GLU A 204 21.73 -0.18 5.14
CA GLU A 204 20.91 -0.60 6.27
C GLU A 204 19.62 0.22 6.25
N LEU A 205 18.49 -0.46 6.08
CA LEU A 205 17.16 0.13 6.09
C LEU A 205 16.48 -0.18 7.41
N ALA A 206 15.88 0.81 8.06
CA ALA A 206 14.93 0.58 9.14
C ALA A 206 13.52 0.57 8.55
N VAL A 207 12.77 -0.50 8.77
CA VAL A 207 11.36 -0.64 8.37
C VAL A 207 10.53 -0.68 9.64
N ASP A 208 9.60 0.26 9.79
CA ASP A 208 8.73 0.33 10.95
C ASP A 208 7.61 -0.74 10.94
N ALA A 209 6.85 -0.82 12.03
CA ALA A 209 5.73 -1.76 12.15
C ALA A 209 4.59 -1.51 11.14
N LEU A 210 4.58 -0.37 10.45
CA LEU A 210 3.65 -0.03 9.37
C LEU A 210 4.23 -0.29 7.98
N GLY A 211 5.49 -0.72 7.88
CA GLY A 211 6.16 -1.00 6.61
C GLY A 211 6.86 0.22 5.99
N PHE A 212 6.94 1.37 6.64
CA PHE A 212 7.66 2.52 6.07
C PHE A 212 9.17 2.34 6.26
N ALA A 213 9.88 2.34 5.13
CA ALA A 213 11.32 2.20 5.09
C ALA A 213 12.01 3.57 5.16
N ARG A 214 13.11 3.63 5.91
CA ARG A 214 14.05 4.75 5.95
C ARG A 214 15.49 4.25 5.91
N VAL A 215 16.39 5.04 5.34
CA VAL A 215 17.82 4.76 5.39
C VAL A 215 18.31 4.97 6.82
N LYS A 216 18.91 3.94 7.42
CA LYS A 216 19.53 4.02 8.75
C LYS A 216 21.03 4.24 8.64
N ALA A 217 21.68 3.51 7.74
CA ALA A 217 23.10 3.66 7.46
C ALA A 217 23.40 3.39 5.98
N ILE A 218 24.44 4.05 5.49
CA ILE A 218 24.99 3.86 4.14
C ILE A 218 26.44 3.43 4.33
N GLY A 219 26.79 2.29 3.76
CA GLY A 219 28.13 1.71 3.80
C GLY A 219 28.60 1.29 2.41
N GLY A 220 29.61 0.42 2.40
CA GLY A 220 30.24 -0.07 1.18
C GLY A 220 31.28 0.89 0.60
N GLN A 221 31.62 0.66 -0.66
CA GLN A 221 32.66 1.38 -1.39
C GLN A 221 32.12 2.54 -2.22
N LEU A 222 30.81 2.56 -2.47
CA LEU A 222 30.16 3.62 -3.22
C LEU A 222 30.06 4.90 -2.38
N THR A 223 30.77 5.94 -2.78
CA THR A 223 30.70 7.24 -2.10
C THR A 223 29.51 8.04 -2.61
N LEU A 224 28.71 8.58 -1.69
CA LEU A 224 27.64 9.54 -2.00
C LEU A 224 27.98 10.90 -1.40
N ASP A 225 27.83 11.95 -2.20
CA ASP A 225 27.79 13.32 -1.70
C ASP A 225 26.45 13.60 -1.01
N ASP A 226 26.30 14.77 -0.41
CA ASP A 226 25.08 15.14 0.32
C ASP A 226 23.83 15.08 -0.56
N ALA A 227 23.95 15.53 -1.82
CA ALA A 227 22.85 15.47 -2.79
C ALA A 227 22.47 14.02 -3.12
N GLY A 228 23.46 13.15 -3.35
CA GLY A 228 23.26 11.72 -3.58
C GLY A 228 22.64 11.00 -2.38
N ARG A 229 23.05 11.37 -1.16
CA ARG A 229 22.45 10.86 0.09
C ARG A 229 20.98 11.28 0.21
N GLN A 230 20.67 12.56 0.01
CA GLN A 230 19.29 13.05 0.06
C GLN A 230 18.42 12.40 -1.03
N ALA A 231 18.95 12.21 -2.23
CA ALA A 231 18.27 11.53 -3.32
C ALA A 231 17.98 10.06 -2.97
N LEU A 232 18.94 9.36 -2.35
CA LEU A 232 18.78 7.99 -1.87
C LEU A 232 17.70 7.88 -0.78
N GLU A 233 17.77 8.74 0.24
CA GLU A 233 16.77 8.79 1.31
C GLU A 233 15.37 9.08 0.75
N SER A 234 15.27 10.00 -0.21
CA SER A 234 14.01 10.28 -0.89
C SER A 234 13.53 9.10 -1.72
N ALA A 235 14.42 8.38 -2.39
CA ALA A 235 14.07 7.22 -3.20
C ALA A 235 13.50 6.09 -2.33
N VAL A 236 14.13 5.80 -1.19
CA VAL A 236 13.65 4.81 -0.21
C VAL A 236 12.28 5.24 0.34
N ARG A 237 12.11 6.50 0.73
CA ARG A 237 10.81 7.01 1.21
C ARG A 237 9.70 6.94 0.16
N ASN A 238 10.04 7.04 -1.13
CA ASN A 238 9.07 6.98 -2.23
C ASN A 238 8.67 5.56 -2.62
N THR A 239 9.24 4.53 -1.99
CA THR A 239 8.79 3.15 -2.15
C THR A 239 7.37 2.94 -1.60
N PRO A 240 6.61 1.96 -2.11
CA PRO A 240 5.37 1.55 -1.46
C PRO A 240 5.71 1.02 -0.06
N PRO A 241 4.79 1.12 0.92
CA PRO A 241 4.97 0.51 2.23
C PRO A 241 5.37 -0.95 2.06
N TRP A 242 6.40 -1.39 2.77
CA TRP A 242 6.85 -2.77 2.74
C TRP A 242 5.85 -3.63 3.53
N GLY A 243 5.88 -4.94 3.33
CA GLY A 243 5.36 -5.85 4.34
C GLY A 243 6.22 -5.69 5.60
N PRO A 244 5.66 -5.28 6.76
CA PRO A 244 6.43 -5.13 7.98
C PRO A 244 7.02 -6.48 8.44
N ALA A 245 8.00 -6.41 9.34
CA ALA A 245 8.46 -7.61 10.02
C ALA A 245 7.39 -8.13 10.98
N TYR A 246 7.38 -9.44 11.18
CA TYR A 246 6.59 -10.11 12.22
C TYR A 246 7.52 -10.81 13.20
N GLN A 247 7.20 -10.67 14.49
CA GLN A 247 7.77 -11.46 15.56
C GLN A 247 6.63 -11.95 16.45
N ASN A 248 6.54 -13.26 16.67
CA ASN A 248 5.45 -13.87 17.43
C ASN A 248 4.03 -13.45 16.94
N GLY A 249 3.86 -13.36 15.62
CA GLY A 249 2.61 -12.96 14.97
C GLY A 249 2.26 -11.48 15.10
N ARG A 250 3.16 -10.64 15.63
CA ARG A 250 2.96 -9.19 15.79
C ARG A 250 3.89 -8.41 14.88
N ARG A 251 3.35 -7.35 14.26
CA ARG A 251 4.14 -6.40 13.49
C ARG A 251 5.18 -5.73 14.39
N THR A 252 6.41 -5.62 13.90
CA THR A 252 7.53 -5.02 14.64
C THR A 252 8.42 -4.20 13.71
N THR A 253 9.18 -3.27 14.29
CA THR A 253 10.23 -2.55 13.59
C THR A 253 11.45 -3.46 13.42
N ALA A 254 12.04 -3.49 12.23
CA ALA A 254 13.23 -4.29 11.96
C ALA A 254 14.23 -3.52 11.10
N ASN A 255 15.50 -3.91 11.20
CA ASN A 255 16.54 -3.45 10.29
C ASN A 255 16.78 -4.52 9.21
N LEU A 256 16.95 -4.08 7.97
CA LEU A 256 17.25 -4.91 6.82
C LEU A 256 18.55 -4.42 6.18
N GLN A 257 19.49 -5.33 5.97
CA GLN A 257 20.69 -5.05 5.18
C GLN A 257 20.46 -5.48 3.73
N THR A 258 20.83 -4.62 2.80
CA THR A 258 20.81 -4.93 1.36
C THR A 258 22.05 -4.39 0.68
N VAL A 259 22.57 -5.14 -0.29
CA VAL A 259 23.77 -4.81 -1.04
C VAL A 259 23.40 -4.65 -2.52
N ILE A 260 23.81 -3.54 -3.11
CA ILE A 260 23.54 -3.20 -4.49
C ILE A 260 24.84 -3.02 -5.24
N GLY A 261 24.99 -3.76 -6.33
CA GLY A 261 26.21 -3.81 -7.13
C GLY A 261 26.59 -5.25 -7.43
N ARG A 262 27.54 -5.43 -8.33
CA ARG A 262 28.16 -6.74 -8.55
C ARG A 262 29.19 -6.92 -7.44
N GLY A 263 28.74 -7.30 -6.24
CA GLY A 263 29.66 -7.86 -5.25
C GLY A 263 30.46 -8.97 -5.92
N ARG A 264 31.77 -9.00 -5.68
CA ARG A 264 32.59 -10.14 -6.06
C ARG A 264 32.31 -11.31 -5.14
#